data_AF-A0A0Q8MZN6-F1
#
_entry.id   AF-A0A0Q8MZN6-F1
#
_cell.length_a   1.000
_cell.length_b   1.000
_cell.length_c   1.000
_cell.angle_alpha   90.00
_cell.angle_beta   90.00
_cell.angle_gamma   90.00
#
_symmetry.space_group_name_H-M   'P 1'
#
loop_
_entity.id
_entity.type
_entity.pdbx_description
1 polymer ?
#
loop_
_entity_poly.entity_id
_entity_poly.type
_entity_poly.pdbx_seq_one_letter_code
_entity_poly.pdbx_strand_id
1 'polypeptide(L)'
;MKKTLLLVLVLLFQNAFSKPINETQKLAATCKVWGFLKYYHPNVANGNFNWDEQLFKILPKIEEAKTDIEFSNIIEKWITSLGKVKAYKAEVPAEKIDYFDKNFDLSWTQNTEFFSKSLSQKLKFIEQNKIQGKQYYVEQGTEFRNEVEYTKFDDEDKNFRLLLLFRFWNYVEYFFPYKYQMDQNWDLTLIEFLPRTINPVSETDYYLSLKEFSAKLNDSHALFGANKLFDYFGRHGIPFDFKIIDNKAVVVGFKNESLSKIDDIRIGDVITEIEGKSIVDLIKENQKYIEGSNYDAVLNKIDYPIFFGNTDTSTIELTRNNKTETKTIHKYLYNDLKINYENNSEKYKSLADNIGYANMAVLTPDDVPAMMEQFKNSKAIIFDIRNYPQGTNFAIAEYLNPQPKDFVKSIDADLNSPGTVYLEKKRRNLWKN
;
A
#
# COMPACT_ATOMS: atom_id res chain seq x y z
N MET A 1 53.35 -3.04 44.38
CA MET A 1 52.21 -3.99 44.49
C MET A 1 50.82 -3.35 44.37
N LYS A 2 50.58 -2.11 44.85
CA LYS A 2 49.25 -1.46 44.72
C LYS A 2 48.89 -0.92 43.32
N LYS A 3 49.85 -0.66 42.42
CA LYS A 3 49.57 -0.19 41.05
C LYS A 3 49.27 -1.32 40.05
N THR A 4 49.79 -2.53 40.30
CA THR A 4 49.55 -3.70 39.44
C THR A 4 48.18 -4.32 39.66
N LEU A 5 47.62 -4.20 40.86
CA LEU A 5 46.28 -4.72 41.19
C LEU A 5 45.15 -3.87 40.58
N LEU A 6 45.38 -2.57 40.36
CA LEU A 6 44.40 -1.68 39.75
C LEU A 6 44.26 -1.90 38.23
N LEU A 7 45.34 -2.32 37.55
CA LEU A 7 45.28 -2.67 36.12
C LEU A 7 44.50 -3.97 35.85
N VAL A 8 44.57 -4.93 36.76
CA VAL A 8 43.85 -6.21 36.62
C VAL A 8 42.36 -6.06 36.93
N LEU A 9 41.96 -5.14 37.81
CA LEU A 9 40.55 -4.88 38.10
C LEU A 9 39.82 -4.10 36.98
N VAL A 10 40.53 -3.27 36.22
CA VAL A 10 39.95 -2.53 35.07
C VAL A 10 39.83 -3.40 33.82
N LEU A 11 40.65 -4.45 33.68
CA LEU A 11 40.57 -5.41 32.58
C LEU A 11 39.44 -6.46 32.74
N LEU A 12 38.89 -6.63 33.95
CA LEU A 12 37.81 -7.61 34.21
C LEU A 12 36.39 -7.04 34.02
N PHE A 13 36.24 -5.73 33.77
CA PHE A 13 34.95 -5.07 33.52
C PHE A 13 34.76 -4.60 32.06
N GLN A 14 35.61 -5.04 31.12
CA GLN A 14 35.36 -4.85 29.68
C GLN A 14 34.66 -6.03 29.01
N ASN A 15 33.97 -6.87 29.79
CA ASN A 15 32.92 -7.68 29.20
C ASN A 15 31.79 -6.72 28.82
N ALA A 16 31.83 -6.23 27.58
CA ALA A 16 30.66 -5.70 26.92
C ALA A 16 29.59 -6.79 27.04
N PHE A 17 28.62 -6.57 27.93
CA PHE A 17 27.51 -7.49 28.12
C PHE A 17 26.71 -7.50 26.83
N SER A 18 27.00 -8.47 25.98
CA SER A 18 26.20 -8.72 24.80
C SER A 18 24.81 -9.16 25.24
N LYS A 19 23.78 -8.51 24.68
CA LYS A 19 22.40 -8.86 24.96
C LYS A 19 21.98 -10.02 24.06
N PRO A 20 21.23 -11.01 24.58
CA PRO A 20 20.58 -11.99 23.73
C PRO A 20 19.63 -11.24 22.79
N ILE A 21 19.69 -11.57 21.51
CA ILE A 21 18.84 -10.98 20.47
C ILE A 21 17.83 -12.01 19.99
N ASN A 22 16.57 -11.60 19.81
CA ASN A 22 15.54 -12.50 19.30
C ASN A 22 15.53 -12.54 17.76
N GLU A 23 14.92 -13.57 17.19
CA GLU A 23 14.88 -13.79 15.74
C GLU A 23 14.18 -12.65 14.98
N THR A 24 13.07 -12.13 15.52
CA THR A 24 12.34 -10.99 14.92
C THR A 24 13.21 -9.73 14.85
N GLN A 25 13.96 -9.41 15.89
CA GLN A 25 14.88 -8.26 15.91
C GLN A 25 15.98 -8.42 14.86
N LYS A 26 16.57 -9.62 14.76
CA LYS A 26 17.57 -9.94 13.74
C LYS A 26 17.02 -9.72 12.33
N LEU A 27 15.87 -10.30 12.03
CA LEU A 27 15.28 -10.24 10.70
C LEU A 27 14.77 -8.83 10.35
N ALA A 28 14.21 -8.10 11.31
CA ALA A 28 13.82 -6.70 11.10
C ALA A 28 15.03 -5.84 10.74
N ALA A 29 16.12 -5.97 11.50
CA ALA A 29 17.36 -5.25 11.19
C ALA A 29 17.96 -5.69 9.85
N THR A 30 17.95 -6.99 9.51
CA THR A 30 18.39 -7.49 8.21
C THR A 30 17.55 -6.94 7.07
N CYS A 31 16.23 -6.85 7.21
CA CYS A 31 15.33 -6.24 6.22
C CYS A 31 15.72 -4.79 5.91
N LYS A 32 15.91 -3.99 6.97
CA LYS A 32 16.30 -2.58 6.86
C LYS A 32 17.68 -2.41 6.24
N VAL A 33 18.66 -3.21 6.66
CA VAL A 33 20.01 -3.18 6.06
C VAL A 33 20.00 -3.64 4.61
N TRP A 34 19.24 -4.69 4.27
CA TRP A 34 19.17 -5.22 2.90
C TRP A 34 18.60 -4.18 1.92
N GLY A 35 17.52 -3.47 2.29
CA GLY A 35 16.99 -2.39 1.46
C GLY A 35 17.85 -1.14 1.45
N PHE A 36 18.41 -0.75 2.59
CA PHE A 36 19.38 0.35 2.65
C PHE A 36 20.52 0.12 1.67
N LEU A 37 21.15 -1.05 1.71
CA LEU A 37 22.23 -1.38 0.80
C LEU A 37 21.74 -1.46 -0.66
N LYS A 38 20.52 -1.95 -0.91
CA LYS A 38 19.91 -2.02 -2.25
C LYS A 38 19.90 -0.66 -2.95
N TYR A 39 19.51 0.39 -2.21
CA TYR A 39 19.27 1.71 -2.80
C TYR A 39 20.37 2.73 -2.51
N TYR A 40 21.22 2.52 -1.50
CA TYR A 40 22.29 3.44 -1.14
C TYR A 40 23.68 2.96 -1.58
N HIS A 41 23.99 1.67 -1.50
CA HIS A 41 25.36 1.20 -1.72
C HIS A 41 25.70 1.24 -3.21
N PRO A 42 26.69 2.04 -3.67
CA PRO A 42 26.94 2.26 -5.11
C PRO A 42 27.13 0.99 -5.92
N ASN A 43 27.81 -0.03 -5.38
CA ASN A 43 28.02 -1.28 -6.12
C ASN A 43 26.76 -2.15 -6.19
N VAL A 44 25.83 -2.01 -5.25
CA VAL A 44 24.57 -2.78 -5.25
C VAL A 44 23.54 -2.07 -6.10
N ALA A 45 23.35 -0.77 -5.86
CA ALA A 45 22.41 0.07 -6.56
C ALA A 45 22.75 0.27 -8.06
N ASN A 46 23.97 -0.08 -8.50
CA ASN A 46 24.36 -0.19 -9.91
C ASN A 46 24.07 -1.56 -10.55
N GLY A 47 23.54 -2.53 -9.80
CA GLY A 47 23.19 -3.86 -10.33
C GLY A 47 24.33 -4.86 -10.43
N ASN A 48 25.47 -4.66 -9.73
CA ASN A 48 26.61 -5.59 -9.82
C ASN A 48 26.40 -6.93 -9.08
N PHE A 49 25.28 -7.08 -8.37
CA PHE A 49 24.97 -8.26 -7.57
C PHE A 49 23.55 -8.74 -7.87
N ASN A 50 23.37 -10.07 -7.94
CA ASN A 50 22.05 -10.65 -7.76
C ASN A 50 21.63 -10.45 -6.29
N TRP A 51 20.78 -9.48 -6.03
CA TRP A 51 20.54 -8.98 -4.68
C TRP A 51 19.68 -9.91 -3.82
N ASP A 52 18.80 -10.70 -4.42
CA ASP A 52 18.02 -11.71 -3.69
C ASP A 52 18.90 -12.90 -3.31
N GLU A 53 19.81 -13.31 -4.19
CA GLU A 53 20.79 -14.36 -3.88
C GLU A 53 21.70 -13.94 -2.72
N GLN A 54 22.07 -12.66 -2.63
CA GLN A 54 22.80 -12.13 -1.46
C GLN A 54 21.98 -12.25 -0.17
N LEU A 55 20.67 -12.01 -0.22
CA LEU A 55 19.79 -12.20 0.93
C LEU A 55 19.76 -13.67 1.36
N PHE A 56 19.56 -14.59 0.42
CA PHE A 56 19.51 -16.02 0.71
C PHE A 56 20.84 -16.56 1.27
N LYS A 57 21.99 -15.97 0.87
CA LYS A 57 23.29 -16.31 1.43
C LYS A 57 23.53 -15.79 2.85
N ILE A 58 22.91 -14.67 3.23
CA ILE A 58 23.12 -14.06 4.54
C ILE A 58 22.17 -14.58 5.61
N LEU A 59 20.92 -14.91 5.26
CA LEU A 59 19.88 -15.34 6.20
C LEU A 59 20.32 -16.50 7.12
N PRO A 60 20.93 -17.61 6.64
CA PRO A 60 21.37 -18.69 7.53
C PRO A 60 22.40 -18.24 8.58
N LYS A 61 23.32 -17.32 8.20
CA LYS A 61 24.32 -16.78 9.13
C LYS A 61 23.66 -15.90 10.19
N ILE A 62 22.64 -15.14 9.81
CA ILE A 62 21.85 -14.32 10.74
C ILE A 62 21.08 -15.21 11.73
N GLU A 63 20.52 -16.32 11.26
CA GLU A 63 19.83 -17.29 12.12
C GLU A 63 20.74 -17.85 13.21
N GLU A 64 22.00 -18.17 12.88
CA GLU A 64 23.02 -18.67 13.82
C GLU A 64 23.52 -17.64 14.84
N ALA A 65 23.39 -16.34 14.57
CA ALA A 65 23.85 -15.28 15.47
C ALA A 65 23.05 -15.28 16.78
N LYS A 66 23.74 -15.36 17.92
CA LYS A 66 23.13 -15.38 19.27
C LYS A 66 23.20 -14.03 19.96
N THR A 67 24.08 -13.17 19.47
CA THR A 67 24.44 -11.89 20.10
C THR A 67 24.39 -10.73 19.10
N ASP A 68 24.12 -9.53 19.60
CA ASP A 68 24.21 -8.26 18.87
C ASP A 68 25.58 -8.05 18.20
N ILE A 69 26.65 -8.45 18.88
CA ILE A 69 28.04 -8.40 18.38
C ILE A 69 28.24 -9.37 17.21
N GLU A 70 27.81 -10.64 17.33
CA GLU A 70 27.89 -11.61 16.23
C GLU A 70 27.08 -11.16 15.02
N PHE A 71 25.84 -10.68 15.24
CA PHE A 71 25.00 -10.11 14.20
C PHE A 71 25.72 -8.96 13.48
N SER A 72 26.25 -7.99 14.24
CA SER A 72 26.95 -6.85 13.66
C SER A 72 28.17 -7.30 12.85
N ASN A 73 28.95 -8.25 13.35
CA ASN A 73 30.10 -8.80 12.63
C ASN A 73 29.72 -9.48 11.30
N ILE A 74 28.58 -10.17 11.26
CA ILE A 74 28.06 -10.80 10.04
C ILE A 74 27.71 -9.72 9.00
N ILE A 75 26.97 -8.69 9.41
CA ILE A 75 26.59 -7.58 8.52
C ILE A 75 27.82 -6.80 8.05
N GLU A 76 28.78 -6.52 8.94
CA GLU A 76 30.00 -5.81 8.57
C GLU A 76 30.83 -6.56 7.52
N LYS A 77 30.97 -7.88 7.68
CA LYS A 77 31.63 -8.75 6.69
C LYS A 77 30.87 -8.76 5.37
N TRP A 78 29.55 -8.81 5.41
CA TRP A 78 28.71 -8.74 4.21
C TRP A 78 28.92 -7.41 3.48
N ILE A 79 28.80 -6.26 4.17
CA ILE A 79 29.08 -4.93 3.58
C ILE A 79 30.48 -4.88 2.97
N THR A 80 31.51 -5.37 3.67
CA THR A 80 32.87 -5.41 3.14
C THR A 80 32.99 -6.25 1.87
N SER A 81 32.23 -7.33 1.74
CA SER A 81 32.22 -8.19 0.53
C SER A 81 31.59 -7.52 -0.70
N LEU A 82 30.81 -6.45 -0.51
CA LEU A 82 30.17 -5.69 -1.59
C LEU A 82 31.13 -4.72 -2.31
N GLY A 83 32.40 -4.68 -1.88
CA GLY A 83 33.44 -3.84 -2.45
C GLY A 83 33.52 -2.46 -1.80
N LYS A 84 34.58 -1.72 -2.15
CA LYS A 84 34.87 -0.42 -1.54
C LYS A 84 33.93 0.66 -2.07
N VAL A 85 33.32 1.42 -1.16
CA VAL A 85 32.61 2.66 -1.47
C VAL A 85 33.62 3.80 -1.58
N LYS A 86 33.58 4.54 -2.69
CA LYS A 86 34.44 5.72 -2.89
C LYS A 86 33.85 6.89 -2.13
N ALA A 87 34.71 7.68 -1.48
CA ALA A 87 34.27 8.92 -0.86
C ALA A 87 33.77 9.87 -1.96
N TYR A 88 32.50 10.27 -1.87
CA TYR A 88 31.88 11.26 -2.72
C TYR A 88 32.09 12.65 -2.12
N LYS A 89 32.45 13.60 -2.97
CA LYS A 89 32.45 15.02 -2.62
C LYS A 89 31.16 15.61 -3.18
N ALA A 90 30.24 15.96 -2.29
CA ALA A 90 29.00 16.61 -2.69
C ALA A 90 29.30 17.89 -3.48
N GLU A 91 28.76 17.97 -4.69
CA GLU A 91 28.68 19.23 -5.39
C GLU A 91 27.64 20.11 -4.68
N VAL A 92 27.92 21.40 -4.54
CA VAL A 92 26.93 22.35 -4.01
C VAL A 92 25.78 22.38 -5.02
N PRO A 93 24.54 22.01 -4.63
CA PRO A 93 23.43 22.03 -5.55
C PRO A 93 23.29 23.43 -6.16
N ALA A 94 23.19 23.50 -7.48
CA ALA A 94 23.04 24.78 -8.20
C ALA A 94 21.74 25.52 -7.80
N GLU A 95 20.74 24.78 -7.32
CA GLU A 95 19.49 25.32 -6.79
C GLU A 95 19.10 24.70 -5.45
N LYS A 96 18.44 25.48 -4.60
CA LYS A 96 17.81 24.98 -3.38
C LYS A 96 16.61 24.10 -3.75
N ILE A 97 16.69 22.82 -3.41
CA ILE A 97 15.59 21.85 -3.51
C ILE A 97 14.72 21.98 -2.25
N ASP A 98 13.40 22.01 -2.43
CA ASP A 98 12.42 22.04 -1.34
C ASP A 98 11.99 20.61 -1.01
N TYR A 99 12.68 20.02 -0.04
CA TYR A 99 12.45 18.64 0.38
C TYR A 99 11.30 18.55 1.39
N PHE A 100 10.55 17.45 1.30
CA PHE A 100 9.54 17.06 2.26
C PHE A 100 9.97 15.77 2.98
N ASP A 101 10.66 15.93 4.11
CA ASP A 101 11.38 14.84 4.76
C ASP A 101 10.59 14.10 5.84
N LYS A 102 9.26 14.26 5.91
CA LYS A 102 8.45 13.61 6.96
C LYS A 102 8.49 12.08 6.92
N ASN A 103 8.80 11.49 5.77
CA ASN A 103 8.94 10.04 5.62
C ASN A 103 10.36 9.53 5.85
N PHE A 104 11.35 10.43 5.90
CA PHE A 104 12.76 10.06 5.89
C PHE A 104 13.28 9.78 7.30
N ASP A 105 13.66 8.53 7.55
CA ASP A 105 14.31 8.13 8.80
C ASP A 105 15.44 7.11 8.57
N LEU A 106 16.68 7.56 8.78
CA LEU A 106 17.87 6.69 8.84
C LEU A 106 18.52 6.67 10.23
N SER A 107 17.84 7.21 11.26
CA SER A 107 18.36 7.25 12.63
C SER A 107 18.61 5.85 13.19
N TRP A 108 17.83 4.85 12.75
CA TRP A 108 18.00 3.44 13.10
C TRP A 108 19.39 2.88 12.76
N THR A 109 20.08 3.44 11.76
CA THR A 109 21.46 3.03 11.41
C THR A 109 22.46 3.34 12.52
N GLN A 110 22.09 4.24 13.43
CA GLN A 110 22.89 4.71 14.56
C GLN A 110 22.39 4.16 15.90
N ASN A 111 21.53 3.13 15.89
CA ASN A 111 21.08 2.46 17.11
C ASN A 111 22.23 1.65 17.73
N THR A 112 22.92 2.27 18.69
CA THR A 112 24.05 1.66 19.42
C THR A 112 23.64 0.59 20.42
N GLU A 113 22.33 0.40 20.66
CA GLU A 113 21.85 -0.70 21.51
C GLU A 113 21.82 -2.04 20.78
N PHE A 114 21.82 -2.03 19.44
CA PHE A 114 21.72 -3.23 18.63
C PHE A 114 22.85 -3.36 17.59
N PHE A 115 23.36 -2.24 17.07
CA PHE A 115 24.50 -2.23 16.16
C PHE A 115 25.80 -1.88 16.87
N SER A 116 26.87 -2.56 16.48
CA SER A 116 28.22 -2.15 16.85
C SER A 116 28.50 -0.72 16.36
N LYS A 117 29.35 0.00 17.09
CA LYS A 117 29.83 1.31 16.66
C LYS A 117 30.49 1.28 15.27
N SER A 118 31.21 0.20 14.95
CA SER A 118 31.87 0.01 13.65
C SER A 118 30.85 -0.13 12.52
N LEU A 119 29.80 -0.92 12.73
CA LEU A 119 28.71 -1.09 11.77
C LEU A 119 27.97 0.23 11.52
N SER A 120 27.58 0.94 12.58
CA SER A 120 26.90 2.24 12.45
C SER A 120 27.74 3.26 11.67
N GLN A 121 29.06 3.27 11.89
CA GLN A 121 29.99 4.12 11.14
C GLN A 121 30.08 3.72 9.65
N LYS A 122 30.09 2.41 9.33
CA LYS A 122 30.06 1.93 7.94
C LYS A 122 28.76 2.33 7.23
N LEU A 123 27.61 2.16 7.89
CA LEU A 123 26.30 2.57 7.35
C LEU A 123 26.27 4.09 7.12
N LYS A 124 26.75 4.89 8.08
CA LYS A 124 26.83 6.35 7.92
C LYS A 124 27.74 6.76 6.77
N PHE A 125 28.86 6.05 6.60
CA PHE A 125 29.76 6.28 5.47
C PHE A 125 29.06 5.97 4.14
N ILE A 126 28.27 4.90 4.04
CA ILE A 126 27.50 4.60 2.83
C ILE A 126 26.43 5.66 2.58
N GLU A 127 25.72 6.12 3.60
CA GLU A 127 24.71 7.19 3.49
C GLU A 127 25.31 8.48 2.91
N GLN A 128 26.48 8.88 3.40
CA GLN A 128 27.21 10.08 2.96
C GLN A 128 27.84 9.94 1.58
N ASN A 129 28.09 8.70 1.14
CA ASN A 129 28.79 8.38 -0.11
C ASN A 129 27.94 7.45 -1.00
N LYS A 130 26.63 7.66 -0.95
CA LYS A 130 25.61 6.88 -1.65
C LYS A 130 25.75 6.98 -3.16
N ILE A 131 25.05 6.08 -3.87
CA ILE A 131 24.97 6.09 -5.34
C ILE A 131 24.67 7.51 -5.87
N GLN A 132 25.31 7.84 -6.99
CA GLN A 132 25.10 9.09 -7.71
C GLN A 132 24.63 8.72 -9.13
N GLY A 133 23.49 9.27 -9.57
CA GLY A 133 22.95 9.04 -10.90
C GLY A 133 21.89 7.94 -10.96
N LYS A 134 21.90 7.16 -12.05
CA LYS A 134 20.83 6.20 -12.34
C LYS A 134 20.81 5.04 -11.35
N GLN A 135 19.67 4.82 -10.71
CA GLN A 135 19.38 3.62 -9.92
C GLN A 135 19.11 2.42 -10.85
N TYR A 136 19.62 1.24 -10.50
CA TYR A 136 19.37 0.00 -11.24
C TYR A 136 17.97 -0.57 -10.97
N TYR A 137 17.45 -0.45 -9.74
CA TYR A 137 16.20 -1.11 -9.32
C TYR A 137 14.95 -0.25 -9.43
N VAL A 138 15.09 1.05 -9.66
CA VAL A 138 13.97 2.00 -9.68
C VAL A 138 14.24 3.13 -10.66
N GLU A 139 13.23 3.49 -11.44
CA GLU A 139 13.26 4.64 -12.35
C GLU A 139 12.33 5.76 -11.86
N GLN A 140 12.38 6.93 -12.52
CA GLN A 140 11.50 8.06 -12.16
C GLN A 140 10.04 7.64 -12.20
N GLY A 141 9.22 8.25 -11.34
CA GLY A 141 7.82 7.83 -11.15
C GLY A 141 7.67 6.58 -10.27
N THR A 142 8.74 6.13 -9.61
CA THR A 142 8.73 4.94 -8.72
C THR A 142 8.44 3.65 -9.48
N GLU A 143 8.96 3.54 -10.70
CA GLU A 143 8.86 2.31 -11.48
C GLU A 143 9.97 1.33 -11.08
N PHE A 144 9.61 0.23 -10.40
CA PHE A 144 10.56 -0.81 -10.04
C PHE A 144 10.96 -1.64 -11.27
N ARG A 145 12.26 -1.82 -11.47
CA ARG A 145 12.86 -2.52 -12.62
C ARG A 145 13.91 -3.52 -12.15
N ASN A 146 14.23 -4.49 -13.00
CA ASN A 146 15.33 -5.44 -12.79
C ASN A 146 15.24 -6.26 -11.49
N GLU A 147 14.04 -6.45 -10.97
CA GLU A 147 13.78 -7.44 -9.92
C GLU A 147 13.72 -8.82 -10.58
N VAL A 148 14.20 -9.84 -9.87
CA VAL A 148 14.02 -11.21 -10.34
C VAL A 148 12.54 -11.55 -10.34
N GLU A 149 12.02 -11.92 -11.52
CA GLU A 149 10.68 -12.46 -11.69
C GLU A 149 10.72 -13.97 -11.41
N TYR A 150 9.93 -14.41 -10.43
CA TYR A 150 9.82 -15.82 -10.07
C TYR A 150 8.54 -16.39 -10.69
N THR A 151 8.68 -17.28 -11.67
CA THR A 151 7.54 -17.90 -12.37
C THR A 151 6.68 -18.78 -11.45
N LYS A 152 7.28 -19.31 -10.38
CA LYS A 152 6.58 -19.96 -9.28
C LYS A 152 7.15 -19.39 -7.98
N PHE A 153 6.29 -18.75 -7.19
CA PHE A 153 6.61 -18.37 -5.81
C PHE A 153 6.39 -19.59 -4.92
N ASP A 154 7.43 -20.01 -4.21
CA ASP A 154 7.35 -21.08 -3.21
C ASP A 154 7.04 -20.46 -1.85
N ASP A 155 5.77 -20.45 -1.49
CA ASP A 155 5.28 -19.94 -0.21
C ASP A 155 5.49 -20.92 0.95
N GLU A 156 5.97 -22.15 0.70
CA GLU A 156 6.42 -23.08 1.74
C GLU A 156 7.86 -22.77 2.20
N ASP A 157 8.68 -22.17 1.33
CA ASP A 157 10.04 -21.74 1.65
C ASP A 157 10.07 -20.43 2.46
N LYS A 158 10.59 -20.53 3.70
CA LYS A 158 10.81 -19.39 4.62
C LYS A 158 11.57 -18.24 3.95
N ASN A 159 12.58 -18.53 3.14
CA ASN A 159 13.40 -17.50 2.51
C ASN A 159 12.62 -16.71 1.46
N PHE A 160 11.75 -17.38 0.68
CA PHE A 160 10.88 -16.72 -0.28
C PHE A 160 9.83 -15.85 0.41
N ARG A 161 9.22 -16.34 1.50
CA ARG A 161 8.30 -15.53 2.33
C ARG A 161 8.99 -14.28 2.88
N LEU A 162 10.21 -14.42 3.42
CA LEU A 162 11.01 -13.28 3.90
C LEU A 162 11.38 -12.31 2.77
N LEU A 163 11.77 -12.82 1.59
CA LEU A 163 12.09 -11.97 0.43
C LEU A 163 10.90 -11.10 0.03
N LEU A 164 9.70 -11.69 -0.04
CA LEU A 164 8.48 -10.95 -0.38
C LEU A 164 8.21 -9.83 0.63
N LEU A 165 8.23 -10.15 1.93
CA LEU A 165 8.03 -9.16 3.00
C LEU A 165 9.10 -8.06 2.94
N PHE A 166 10.37 -8.42 2.75
CA PHE A 166 11.48 -7.46 2.75
C PHE A 166 11.41 -6.53 1.54
N ARG A 167 11.07 -7.06 0.36
CA ARG A 167 10.85 -6.24 -0.84
C ARG A 167 9.71 -5.26 -0.61
N PHE A 168 8.54 -5.74 -0.20
CA PHE A 168 7.37 -4.89 0.01
C PHE A 168 7.67 -3.82 1.07
N TRP A 169 8.19 -4.21 2.23
CA TRP A 169 8.53 -3.26 3.30
C TRP A 169 9.48 -2.16 2.81
N ASN A 170 10.51 -2.51 2.04
CA ASN A 170 11.50 -1.55 1.54
C ASN A 170 10.99 -0.69 0.38
N TYR A 171 10.09 -1.19 -0.49
CA TYR A 171 9.44 -0.35 -1.49
C TYR A 171 8.67 0.79 -0.83
N VAL A 172 7.97 0.46 0.25
CA VAL A 172 7.22 1.44 1.03
C VAL A 172 8.16 2.37 1.78
N GLU A 173 9.20 1.82 2.43
CA GLU A 173 10.14 2.60 3.23
C GLU A 173 10.81 3.73 2.44
N TYR A 174 11.19 3.46 1.19
CA TYR A 174 11.99 4.38 0.38
C TYR A 174 11.19 5.18 -0.66
N PHE A 175 10.01 4.73 -1.07
CA PHE A 175 9.31 5.35 -2.21
C PHE A 175 7.83 5.62 -2.00
N PHE A 176 7.25 5.23 -0.86
CA PHE A 176 5.85 5.55 -0.58
C PHE A 176 5.69 6.99 -0.03
N PRO A 177 4.84 7.85 -0.63
CA PRO A 177 4.88 9.29 -0.34
C PRO A 177 4.19 9.71 0.96
N TYR A 178 3.39 8.85 1.59
CA TYR A 178 2.51 9.22 2.70
C TYR A 178 2.65 8.29 3.92
N LYS A 179 3.85 7.71 4.13
CA LYS A 179 4.17 6.90 5.32
C LYS A 179 3.88 7.64 6.63
N TYR A 180 4.11 8.96 6.66
CA TYR A 180 3.81 9.84 7.81
C TYR A 180 2.31 9.99 8.14
N GLN A 181 1.41 9.54 7.26
CA GLN A 181 -0.06 9.59 7.45
C GLN A 181 -0.67 8.22 7.79
N MET A 182 0.11 7.15 7.72
CA MET A 182 -0.37 5.82 8.12
C MET A 182 -0.73 5.80 9.61
N ASP A 183 -1.72 5.00 9.97
CA ASP A 183 -2.16 4.86 11.37
C ASP A 183 -1.09 4.18 12.23
N GLN A 184 -0.29 3.31 11.62
CA GLN A 184 0.75 2.53 12.29
C GLN A 184 2.14 2.89 11.77
N ASN A 185 3.10 3.03 12.69
CA ASN A 185 4.49 3.19 12.33
C ASN A 185 4.99 1.97 11.53
N TRP A 186 5.65 2.24 10.39
CA TRP A 186 6.03 1.21 9.44
C TRP A 186 7.06 0.19 9.97
N ASP A 187 7.95 0.59 10.89
CA ASP A 187 8.86 -0.35 11.57
C ASP A 187 8.09 -1.30 12.50
N LEU A 188 7.06 -0.80 13.20
CA LEU A 188 6.22 -1.64 14.05
C LEU A 188 5.43 -2.65 13.23
N THR A 189 4.96 -2.25 12.05
CA THR A 189 4.33 -3.16 11.09
C THR A 189 5.27 -4.29 10.66
N LEU A 190 6.55 -4.00 10.38
CA LEU A 190 7.51 -5.08 10.09
C LEU A 190 7.64 -6.08 11.23
N ILE A 191 7.78 -5.58 12.46
CA ILE A 191 7.95 -6.39 13.67
C ILE A 191 6.71 -7.26 13.92
N GLU A 192 5.52 -6.71 13.73
CA GLU A 192 4.23 -7.41 13.89
C GLU A 192 4.09 -8.58 12.91
N PHE A 193 4.48 -8.41 11.64
CA PHE A 193 4.23 -9.39 10.59
C PHE A 193 5.31 -10.44 10.43
N LEU A 194 6.55 -10.16 10.85
CA LEU A 194 7.68 -11.10 10.78
C LEU A 194 7.37 -12.49 11.36
N PRO A 195 6.80 -12.64 12.57
CA PRO A 195 6.46 -13.97 13.11
C PRO A 195 5.51 -14.76 12.21
N ARG A 196 4.50 -14.10 11.63
CA ARG A 196 3.53 -14.71 10.71
C ARG A 196 4.14 -15.05 9.35
N THR A 197 5.19 -14.35 8.95
CA THR A 197 5.98 -14.67 7.73
C THR A 197 6.93 -15.84 7.94
N ILE A 198 7.57 -15.93 9.11
CA ILE A 198 8.55 -16.99 9.41
C ILE A 198 7.84 -18.33 9.61
N ASN A 199 6.80 -18.33 10.45
CA ASN A 199 6.05 -19.52 10.85
C ASN A 199 4.54 -19.27 10.72
N PRO A 200 4.01 -19.21 9.49
CA PRO A 200 2.58 -19.04 9.27
C PRO A 200 1.79 -20.21 9.85
N VAL A 201 0.60 -19.93 10.41
CA VAL A 201 -0.26 -20.98 10.99
C VAL A 201 -0.79 -21.93 9.90
N SER A 202 -1.03 -21.39 8.71
CA SER A 202 -1.44 -22.12 7.51
C SER A 202 -1.11 -21.30 6.27
N GLU A 203 -1.19 -21.93 5.09
CA GLU A 203 -1.10 -21.23 3.80
C GLU A 203 -2.11 -20.07 3.72
N THR A 204 -3.37 -20.32 4.10
CA THR A 204 -4.42 -19.28 4.12
C THR A 204 -4.08 -18.12 5.06
N ASP A 205 -3.59 -18.39 6.28
CA ASP A 205 -3.19 -17.34 7.21
C ASP A 205 -2.03 -16.50 6.66
N TYR A 206 -1.08 -17.13 5.96
CA TYR A 206 0.00 -16.40 5.30
C TYR A 206 -0.52 -15.39 4.27
N TYR A 207 -1.39 -15.79 3.35
CA TYR A 207 -1.96 -14.87 2.36
C TYR A 207 -2.85 -13.78 2.98
N LEU A 208 -3.62 -14.12 4.02
CA LEU A 208 -4.37 -13.13 4.78
C LEU A 208 -3.44 -12.15 5.51
N SER A 209 -2.28 -12.60 5.99
CA SER A 209 -1.28 -11.71 6.58
C SER A 209 -0.71 -10.72 5.56
N LEU A 210 -0.50 -11.13 4.30
CA LEU A 210 -0.04 -10.23 3.25
C LEU A 210 -1.12 -9.19 2.87
N LYS A 211 -2.39 -9.62 2.83
CA LYS A 211 -3.53 -8.72 2.61
C LYS A 211 -3.65 -7.68 3.73
N GLU A 212 -3.51 -8.12 4.99
CA GLU A 212 -3.51 -7.25 6.16
C GLU A 212 -2.31 -6.30 6.17
N PHE A 213 -1.10 -6.77 5.79
CA PHE A 213 0.09 -5.94 5.67
C PHE A 213 -0.08 -4.82 4.63
N SER A 214 -0.70 -5.12 3.50
CA SER A 214 -1.10 -4.12 2.49
C SER A 214 -2.11 -3.10 3.02
N ALA A 215 -3.11 -3.55 3.79
CA ALA A 215 -4.11 -2.68 4.41
C ALA A 215 -3.51 -1.67 5.41
N LYS A 216 -2.39 -2.02 6.07
CA LYS A 216 -1.65 -1.11 6.97
C LYS A 216 -1.07 0.13 6.25
N LEU A 217 -1.12 0.18 4.93
CA LEU A 217 -0.74 1.39 4.17
C LEU A 217 -1.77 2.52 4.28
N ASN A 218 -3.01 2.23 4.72
CA ASN A 218 -4.10 3.20 4.81
C ASN A 218 -4.27 4.01 3.51
N ASP A 219 -4.30 3.32 2.38
CA ASP A 219 -4.40 3.96 1.06
C ASP A 219 -5.45 3.30 0.18
N SER A 220 -6.32 4.12 -0.39
CA SER A 220 -7.36 3.70 -1.32
C SER A 220 -6.80 3.26 -2.69
N HIS A 221 -5.53 3.52 -3.01
CA HIS A 221 -4.86 3.03 -4.23
C HIS A 221 -3.97 1.80 -3.98
N ALA A 222 -3.70 1.45 -2.73
CA ALA A 222 -3.05 0.20 -2.41
C ALA A 222 -3.96 -1.00 -2.71
N LEU A 223 -3.36 -2.07 -3.21
CA LEU A 223 -4.05 -3.32 -3.50
C LEU A 223 -3.07 -4.49 -3.38
N PHE A 224 -3.43 -5.47 -2.56
CA PHE A 224 -2.86 -6.81 -2.62
C PHE A 224 -3.91 -7.83 -3.09
N GLY A 225 -3.50 -8.70 -4.00
CA GLY A 225 -4.34 -9.78 -4.53
C GLY A 225 -3.53 -11.05 -4.73
N ALA A 226 -4.14 -12.19 -4.42
CA ALA A 226 -3.60 -13.51 -4.68
C ALA A 226 -4.75 -14.49 -4.92
N ASN A 227 -4.59 -15.46 -5.82
CA ASN A 227 -5.65 -16.42 -6.13
C ASN A 227 -6.13 -17.20 -4.90
N LYS A 228 -5.23 -17.44 -3.94
CA LYS A 228 -5.53 -18.12 -2.66
C LYS A 228 -6.51 -17.35 -1.78
N LEU A 229 -6.65 -16.03 -1.95
CA LEU A 229 -7.67 -15.25 -1.24
C LEU A 229 -9.09 -15.62 -1.69
N PHE A 230 -9.27 -16.15 -2.91
CA PHE A 230 -10.57 -16.65 -3.37
C PHE A 230 -11.00 -17.92 -2.65
N ASP A 231 -10.08 -18.70 -2.12
CA ASP A 231 -10.41 -19.93 -1.38
C ASP A 231 -10.96 -19.59 0.01
N TYR A 232 -10.55 -18.44 0.58
CA TYR A 232 -11.03 -17.93 1.86
C TYR A 232 -12.32 -17.11 1.73
N PHE A 233 -12.32 -16.05 0.92
CA PHE A 233 -13.49 -15.15 0.79
C PHE A 233 -14.55 -15.68 -0.18
N GLY A 234 -14.18 -16.62 -1.05
CA GLY A 234 -15.07 -17.21 -2.04
C GLY A 234 -15.16 -16.46 -3.37
N ARG A 235 -15.87 -17.07 -4.31
CA ARG A 235 -15.98 -16.61 -5.71
C ARG A 235 -17.41 -16.28 -6.14
N HIS A 236 -18.40 -16.67 -5.34
CA HIS A 236 -19.80 -16.45 -5.64
C HIS A 236 -20.26 -15.17 -4.92
N GLY A 237 -20.64 -14.15 -5.67
CA GLY A 237 -21.12 -12.87 -5.15
C GLY A 237 -22.63 -12.67 -5.36
N ILE A 238 -23.18 -11.70 -4.65
CA ILE A 238 -24.59 -11.28 -4.77
C ILE A 238 -24.89 -10.57 -6.10
N PRO A 239 -26.14 -10.64 -6.61
CA PRO A 239 -26.53 -9.99 -7.88
C PRO A 239 -26.98 -8.53 -7.75
N PHE A 240 -26.87 -7.92 -6.57
CA PHE A 240 -27.32 -6.55 -6.30
C PHE A 240 -26.20 -5.64 -5.77
N ASP A 241 -26.43 -4.33 -5.90
CA ASP A 241 -25.54 -3.30 -5.34
C ASP A 241 -26.08 -2.83 -3.99
N PHE A 242 -25.18 -2.56 -3.06
CA PHE A 242 -25.51 -2.07 -1.73
C PHE A 242 -24.62 -0.90 -1.31
N LYS A 243 -25.05 -0.18 -0.27
CA LYS A 243 -24.20 0.74 0.51
C LYS A 243 -24.29 0.41 1.99
N ILE A 244 -23.17 0.55 2.69
CA ILE A 244 -23.19 0.54 4.15
C ILE A 244 -23.66 1.90 4.65
N ILE A 245 -24.80 1.94 5.35
CA ILE A 245 -25.39 3.13 5.97
C ILE A 245 -25.75 2.76 7.40
N ASP A 246 -25.21 3.50 8.38
CA ASP A 246 -25.41 3.23 9.81
C ASP A 246 -25.14 1.76 10.20
N ASN A 247 -24.04 1.20 9.68
CA ASN A 247 -23.61 -0.20 9.84
C ASN A 247 -24.60 -1.27 9.32
N LYS A 248 -25.51 -0.90 8.42
CA LYS A 248 -26.42 -1.83 7.73
C LYS A 248 -26.16 -1.79 6.23
N ALA A 249 -26.34 -2.91 5.55
CA ALA A 249 -26.23 -2.96 4.11
C ALA A 249 -27.59 -2.65 3.46
N VAL A 250 -27.70 -1.51 2.80
CA VAL A 250 -28.92 -1.07 2.11
C VAL A 250 -28.77 -1.34 0.63
N VAL A 251 -29.73 -2.06 0.02
CA VAL A 251 -29.75 -2.31 -1.43
C VAL A 251 -30.04 -1.00 -2.15
N VAL A 252 -29.15 -0.59 -3.07
CA VAL A 252 -29.25 0.70 -3.79
C VAL A 252 -29.37 0.53 -5.30
N GLY A 253 -29.14 -0.67 -5.81
CA GLY A 253 -29.11 -0.95 -7.25
C GLY A 253 -28.93 -2.43 -7.53
N PHE A 254 -28.71 -2.78 -8.79
CA PHE A 254 -28.58 -4.16 -9.22
C PHE A 254 -27.40 -4.34 -10.16
N LYS A 255 -26.51 -5.29 -9.84
CA LYS A 255 -25.52 -5.83 -10.80
C LYS A 255 -26.25 -6.59 -11.91
N ASN A 256 -27.32 -7.31 -11.55
CA ASN A 256 -28.27 -7.94 -12.46
C ASN A 256 -29.68 -7.96 -11.84
N GLU A 257 -30.59 -7.20 -12.45
CA GLU A 257 -31.97 -7.06 -11.95
C GLU A 257 -32.77 -8.37 -12.06
N SER A 258 -32.60 -9.13 -13.14
CA SER A 258 -33.32 -10.40 -13.33
C SER A 258 -32.93 -11.45 -12.30
N LEU A 259 -31.64 -11.57 -11.99
CA LEU A 259 -31.16 -12.48 -10.94
C LEU A 259 -31.64 -12.02 -9.55
N SER A 260 -31.57 -10.72 -9.27
CA SER A 260 -32.05 -10.16 -7.99
C SER A 260 -33.56 -10.36 -7.77
N LYS A 261 -34.36 -10.35 -8.85
CA LYS A 261 -35.81 -10.61 -8.82
C LYS A 261 -36.17 -12.06 -8.47
N ILE A 262 -35.32 -13.03 -8.81
CA ILE A 262 -35.55 -14.45 -8.45
C ILE A 262 -35.69 -14.59 -6.94
N ASP A 263 -34.87 -13.85 -6.19
CA ASP A 263 -34.87 -13.85 -4.73
C ASP A 263 -35.69 -12.71 -4.13
N ASP A 264 -36.56 -12.05 -4.90
CA ASP A 264 -37.35 -10.88 -4.48
C ASP A 264 -36.51 -9.84 -3.71
N ILE A 265 -35.34 -9.46 -4.21
CA ILE A 265 -34.54 -8.36 -3.65
C ILE A 265 -34.95 -7.04 -4.28
N ARG A 266 -35.11 -5.99 -3.46
CA ARG A 266 -35.61 -4.68 -3.87
C ARG A 266 -34.71 -3.56 -3.36
N ILE A 267 -34.64 -2.48 -4.14
CA ILE A 267 -33.99 -1.24 -3.70
C ILE A 267 -34.67 -0.74 -2.40
N GLY A 268 -33.86 -0.37 -1.41
CA GLY A 268 -34.30 0.03 -0.09
C GLY A 268 -34.41 -1.11 0.93
N ASP A 269 -34.23 -2.36 0.52
CA ASP A 269 -34.09 -3.47 1.46
C ASP A 269 -32.84 -3.28 2.33
N VAL A 270 -32.99 -3.61 3.62
CA VAL A 270 -31.92 -3.47 4.60
C VAL A 270 -31.48 -4.85 5.06
N ILE A 271 -30.30 -5.28 4.65
CA ILE A 271 -29.69 -6.54 5.08
C ILE A 271 -28.97 -6.29 6.41
N THR A 272 -29.36 -7.05 7.43
CA THR A 272 -28.86 -6.94 8.81
C THR A 272 -27.92 -8.09 9.17
N GLU A 273 -28.12 -9.27 8.58
CA GLU A 273 -27.26 -10.45 8.80
C GLU A 273 -27.01 -11.24 7.52
N ILE A 274 -25.88 -11.96 7.49
CA ILE A 274 -25.51 -12.95 6.48
C ILE A 274 -24.97 -14.18 7.22
N GLU A 275 -25.50 -15.36 6.93
CA GLU A 275 -25.13 -16.62 7.61
C GLU A 275 -25.15 -16.53 9.15
N GLY A 276 -26.15 -15.81 9.69
CA GLY A 276 -26.32 -15.61 11.13
C GLY A 276 -25.28 -14.69 11.78
N LYS A 277 -24.50 -13.95 10.99
CA LYS A 277 -23.59 -12.89 11.48
C LYS A 277 -24.12 -11.52 11.11
N SER A 278 -24.12 -10.60 12.06
CA SER A 278 -24.50 -9.21 11.80
C SER A 278 -23.53 -8.53 10.83
N ILE A 279 -24.04 -7.60 10.01
CA ILE A 279 -23.19 -6.78 9.13
C ILE A 279 -22.12 -6.03 9.93
N VAL A 280 -22.44 -5.57 11.15
CA VAL A 280 -21.49 -4.87 12.04
C VAL A 280 -20.32 -5.78 12.41
N ASP A 281 -20.61 -7.03 12.79
CA ASP A 281 -19.56 -7.99 13.16
C ASP A 281 -18.72 -8.37 11.94
N LEU A 282 -19.35 -8.57 10.78
CA LEU A 282 -18.65 -8.85 9.53
C LEU A 282 -17.72 -7.70 9.12
N ILE A 283 -18.15 -6.45 9.27
CA ILE A 283 -17.29 -5.27 9.05
C ILE A 283 -16.10 -5.30 10.02
N LYS A 284 -16.36 -5.50 11.32
CA LYS A 284 -15.33 -5.50 12.35
C LYS A 284 -14.28 -6.60 12.15
N GLU A 285 -14.72 -7.79 11.75
CA GLU A 285 -13.86 -8.94 11.47
C GLU A 285 -12.96 -8.72 10.24
N ASN A 286 -13.50 -8.08 9.19
CA ASN A 286 -12.87 -8.04 7.87
C ASN A 286 -12.20 -6.72 7.49
N GLN A 287 -12.49 -5.61 8.18
CA GLN A 287 -11.93 -4.28 7.85
C GLN A 287 -10.40 -4.26 7.83
N LYS A 288 -9.74 -5.11 8.64
CA LYS A 288 -8.27 -5.24 8.67
C LYS A 288 -7.68 -5.76 7.35
N TYR A 289 -8.49 -6.34 6.48
CA TYR A 289 -8.07 -6.84 5.17
C TYR A 289 -8.36 -5.86 4.03
N ILE A 290 -8.82 -4.63 4.30
CA ILE A 290 -9.23 -3.69 3.26
C ILE A 290 -8.30 -2.49 3.22
N GLU A 291 -7.73 -2.22 2.04
CA GLU A 291 -6.95 -1.02 1.79
C GLU A 291 -7.87 0.20 1.57
N GLY A 292 -7.80 1.20 2.46
CA GLY A 292 -8.58 2.43 2.35
C GLY A 292 -7.95 3.58 3.14
N SER A 293 -8.10 4.81 2.60
CA SER A 293 -7.54 6.02 3.20
C SER A 293 -8.30 6.54 4.42
N ASN A 294 -9.47 5.98 4.69
CA ASN A 294 -10.30 6.24 5.86
C ASN A 294 -11.36 5.14 5.97
N TYR A 295 -12.15 5.19 7.05
CA TYR A 295 -13.19 4.20 7.31
C TYR A 295 -14.25 4.12 6.20
N ASP A 296 -14.68 5.25 5.63
CA ASP A 296 -15.66 5.25 4.54
C ASP A 296 -15.12 4.60 3.26
N ALA A 297 -13.83 4.83 2.94
CA ALA A 297 -13.15 4.16 1.84
C ALA A 297 -13.05 2.64 2.07
N VAL A 298 -12.84 2.21 3.32
CA VAL A 298 -12.88 0.79 3.71
C VAL A 298 -14.28 0.22 3.50
N LEU A 299 -15.32 0.90 3.98
CA LEU A 299 -16.72 0.46 3.79
C LEU A 299 -17.12 0.38 2.32
N ASN A 300 -16.63 1.28 1.46
CA ASN A 300 -16.88 1.24 0.02
C ASN A 300 -16.24 0.03 -0.69
N LYS A 301 -15.24 -0.62 -0.07
CA LYS A 301 -14.50 -1.76 -0.64
C LYS A 301 -14.76 -3.09 0.08
N ILE A 302 -15.61 -3.10 1.10
CA ILE A 302 -15.82 -4.27 1.96
C ILE A 302 -16.75 -5.34 1.36
N ASP A 303 -17.25 -5.12 0.13
CA ASP A 303 -18.10 -6.06 -0.61
C ASP A 303 -17.50 -7.47 -0.65
N TYR A 304 -16.24 -7.56 -1.06
CA TYR A 304 -15.61 -8.85 -1.30
C TYR A 304 -15.55 -9.74 -0.04
N PRO A 305 -15.08 -9.28 1.14
CA PRO A 305 -15.12 -10.13 2.34
C PRO A 305 -16.51 -10.46 2.91
N ILE A 306 -17.53 -9.66 2.62
CA ILE A 306 -18.85 -9.79 3.28
C ILE A 306 -19.86 -10.54 2.41
N PHE A 307 -19.91 -10.23 1.11
CA PHE A 307 -20.98 -10.68 0.23
C PHE A 307 -20.53 -11.73 -0.80
N PHE A 308 -19.26 -12.11 -0.80
CA PHE A 308 -18.80 -13.29 -1.52
C PHE A 308 -18.86 -14.53 -0.63
N GLY A 309 -18.77 -15.71 -1.25
CA GLY A 309 -18.77 -16.99 -0.54
C GLY A 309 -18.36 -18.16 -1.41
N ASN A 310 -18.10 -19.28 -0.74
CA ASN A 310 -17.71 -20.54 -1.38
C ASN A 310 -18.92 -21.33 -1.93
N THR A 311 -20.14 -20.96 -1.54
CA THR A 311 -21.40 -21.56 -1.98
C THR A 311 -22.16 -20.63 -2.93
N ASP A 312 -23.00 -21.22 -3.77
CA ASP A 312 -23.90 -20.54 -4.71
C ASP A 312 -25.19 -20.01 -4.04
N THR A 313 -25.29 -20.13 -2.73
CA THR A 313 -26.42 -19.65 -1.93
C THR A 313 -25.93 -19.08 -0.60
N SER A 314 -26.71 -18.17 -0.03
CA SER A 314 -26.52 -17.73 1.36
C SER A 314 -27.83 -17.37 2.05
N THR A 315 -27.90 -17.56 3.36
CA THR A 315 -28.99 -17.07 4.20
C THR A 315 -28.73 -15.62 4.59
N ILE A 316 -29.73 -14.75 4.42
CA ILE A 316 -29.69 -13.35 4.86
C ILE A 316 -30.87 -13.04 5.79
N GLU A 317 -30.66 -12.10 6.71
CA GLU A 317 -31.76 -11.40 7.39
C GLU A 317 -31.98 -10.04 6.71
N LEU A 318 -33.23 -9.80 6.31
CA LEU A 318 -33.64 -8.65 5.50
C LEU A 318 -34.81 -7.93 6.19
N THR A 319 -34.71 -6.60 6.31
CA THR A 319 -35.77 -5.74 6.81
C THR A 319 -36.36 -4.89 5.68
N ARG A 320 -37.67 -5.01 5.47
CA ARG A 320 -38.47 -4.25 4.49
C ARG A 320 -39.74 -3.75 5.15
N ASN A 321 -40.02 -2.44 5.08
CA ASN A 321 -41.21 -1.82 5.68
C ASN A 321 -41.42 -2.19 7.17
N ASN A 322 -40.34 -2.15 7.97
CA ASN A 322 -40.31 -2.55 9.38
C ASN A 322 -40.69 -4.01 9.66
N LYS A 323 -40.66 -4.88 8.64
CA LYS A 323 -40.79 -6.33 8.80
C LYS A 323 -39.46 -6.98 8.48
N THR A 324 -39.01 -7.83 9.38
CA THR A 324 -37.77 -8.59 9.25
C THR A 324 -38.11 -10.02 8.87
N GLU A 325 -37.42 -10.55 7.86
CA GLU A 325 -37.51 -11.95 7.46
C GLU A 325 -36.12 -12.52 7.18
N THR A 326 -35.98 -13.82 7.42
CA THR A 326 -34.80 -14.57 7.03
C THR A 326 -35.11 -15.33 5.75
N LYS A 327 -34.24 -15.27 4.74
CA LYS A 327 -34.40 -16.00 3.50
C LYS A 327 -33.07 -16.44 2.90
N THR A 328 -33.13 -17.47 2.07
CA THR A 328 -32.00 -17.89 1.23
C THR A 328 -32.01 -17.08 -0.07
N ILE A 329 -30.84 -16.63 -0.49
CA ILE A 329 -30.58 -15.96 -1.77
C ILE A 329 -29.54 -16.74 -2.57
N HIS A 330 -29.53 -16.55 -3.88
CA HIS A 330 -28.53 -17.09 -4.79
C HIS A 330 -27.33 -16.15 -4.91
N LYS A 331 -26.15 -16.76 -5.02
CA LYS A 331 -24.86 -16.14 -5.32
C LYS A 331 -24.31 -16.73 -6.61
N TYR A 332 -23.54 -15.94 -7.35
CA TYR A 332 -23.10 -16.29 -8.69
C TYR A 332 -21.61 -16.03 -8.85
N LEU A 333 -20.93 -16.85 -9.65
CA LEU A 333 -19.60 -16.49 -10.12
C LEU A 333 -19.65 -15.13 -10.83
N TYR A 334 -18.58 -14.36 -10.72
CA TYR A 334 -18.52 -13.01 -11.29
C TYR A 334 -18.92 -12.97 -12.78
N ASN A 335 -18.47 -13.94 -13.57
CA ASN A 335 -18.79 -14.02 -15.00
C ASN A 335 -20.25 -14.41 -15.30
N ASP A 336 -20.96 -15.00 -14.32
CA ASP A 336 -22.35 -15.43 -14.45
C ASP A 336 -23.34 -14.37 -14.00
N LEU A 337 -22.87 -13.33 -13.29
CA LEU A 337 -23.66 -12.14 -12.99
C LEU A 337 -24.11 -11.40 -14.25
N LYS A 338 -23.36 -11.52 -15.37
CA LYS A 338 -23.64 -10.81 -16.64
C LYS A 338 -23.96 -9.33 -16.42
N ILE A 339 -23.09 -8.66 -15.65
CA ILE A 339 -23.28 -7.26 -15.25
C ILE A 339 -23.36 -6.38 -16.49
N ASN A 340 -24.44 -5.59 -16.60
CA ASN A 340 -24.59 -4.62 -17.66
C ASN A 340 -23.94 -3.30 -17.24
N TYR A 341 -22.87 -2.91 -17.94
CA TYR A 341 -22.17 -1.65 -17.70
C TYR A 341 -22.66 -0.51 -18.61
N GLU A 342 -23.60 -0.77 -19.51
CA GLU A 342 -24.17 0.28 -20.36
C GLU A 342 -24.94 1.29 -19.51
N ASN A 343 -24.56 2.56 -19.64
CA ASN A 343 -25.24 3.67 -19.00
C ASN A 343 -25.81 4.61 -20.06
N ASN A 344 -27.09 4.40 -20.37
CA ASN A 344 -27.84 5.21 -21.36
C ASN A 344 -28.55 6.42 -20.72
N SER A 345 -28.10 6.85 -19.54
CA SER A 345 -28.64 8.05 -18.89
C SER A 345 -28.39 9.29 -19.74
N GLU A 346 -29.30 10.25 -19.64
CA GLU A 346 -29.12 11.57 -20.27
C GLU A 346 -27.84 12.24 -19.72
N LYS A 347 -27.01 12.73 -20.64
CA LYS A 347 -25.68 13.29 -20.32
C LYS A 347 -25.77 14.62 -19.59
N TYR A 348 -26.70 15.46 -20.02
CA TYR A 348 -26.95 16.76 -19.41
C TYR A 348 -28.36 17.23 -19.76
N LYS A 349 -28.99 18.00 -18.87
CA LYS A 349 -30.36 18.52 -19.06
C LYS A 349 -30.60 19.80 -18.30
N SER A 350 -31.65 20.52 -18.68
CA SER A 350 -32.15 21.67 -17.91
C SER A 350 -33.20 21.20 -16.89
N LEU A 351 -33.03 21.62 -15.64
CA LEU A 351 -33.99 21.43 -14.55
C LEU A 351 -34.89 22.66 -14.42
N ALA A 352 -35.85 22.58 -13.50
CA ALA A 352 -36.66 23.72 -13.08
C ALA A 352 -35.79 24.93 -12.70
N ASP A 353 -36.35 26.13 -12.81
CA ASP A 353 -35.68 27.40 -12.51
C ASP A 353 -34.45 27.71 -13.37
N ASN A 354 -34.32 27.10 -14.55
CA ASN A 354 -33.21 27.31 -15.47
C ASN A 354 -31.86 26.93 -14.83
N ILE A 355 -31.83 25.76 -14.18
CA ILE A 355 -30.62 25.15 -13.62
C ILE A 355 -30.12 24.07 -14.58
N GLY A 356 -28.86 24.13 -15.00
CA GLY A 356 -28.22 23.07 -15.76
C GLY A 356 -27.84 21.89 -14.86
N TYR A 357 -27.97 20.67 -15.35
CA TYR A 357 -27.51 19.45 -14.68
C TYR A 357 -26.62 18.67 -15.64
N ALA A 358 -25.43 18.32 -15.19
CA ALA A 358 -24.44 17.54 -15.91
C ALA A 358 -24.21 16.21 -15.19
N ASN A 359 -24.50 15.10 -15.89
CA ASN A 359 -24.27 13.75 -15.40
C ASN A 359 -22.83 13.33 -15.73
N MET A 360 -21.94 13.45 -14.75
CA MET A 360 -20.50 13.22 -14.97
C MET A 360 -20.18 11.76 -15.29
N ALA A 361 -21.09 10.82 -14.98
CA ALA A 361 -20.92 9.39 -15.26
C ALA A 361 -20.80 9.08 -16.76
N VAL A 362 -21.44 9.88 -17.62
CA VAL A 362 -21.61 9.60 -19.06
C VAL A 362 -21.25 10.78 -19.97
N LEU A 363 -21.13 11.98 -19.42
CA LEU A 363 -20.68 13.17 -20.14
C LEU A 363 -19.21 12.99 -20.55
N THR A 364 -18.89 13.10 -21.84
CA THR A 364 -17.51 13.03 -22.36
C THR A 364 -16.95 14.43 -22.64
N PRO A 365 -15.63 14.58 -22.84
CA PRO A 365 -15.03 15.88 -23.17
C PRO A 365 -15.64 16.54 -24.41
N ASP A 366 -16.01 15.75 -25.43
CA ASP A 366 -16.60 16.24 -26.69
C ASP A 366 -18.01 16.82 -26.50
N ASP A 367 -18.74 16.38 -25.47
CA ASP A 367 -20.07 16.91 -25.14
C ASP A 367 -20.00 18.27 -24.44
N VAL A 368 -18.86 18.60 -23.82
CA VAL A 368 -18.71 19.78 -22.95
C VAL A 368 -19.03 21.10 -23.68
N PRO A 369 -18.54 21.35 -24.92
CA PRO A 369 -18.86 22.60 -25.61
C PRO A 369 -20.36 22.81 -25.84
N ALA A 370 -21.07 21.76 -26.29
CA ALA A 370 -22.51 21.83 -26.54
C ALA A 370 -23.31 22.02 -25.24
N MET A 371 -22.93 21.29 -24.18
CA MET A 371 -23.51 21.44 -22.86
C MET A 371 -23.32 22.86 -22.30
N MET A 372 -22.10 23.40 -22.37
CA MET A 372 -21.79 24.73 -21.85
C MET A 372 -22.50 25.83 -22.64
N GLU A 373 -22.64 25.68 -23.96
CA GLU A 373 -23.43 26.60 -24.79
C GLU A 373 -24.91 26.59 -24.38
N GLN A 374 -25.48 25.41 -24.09
CA GLN A 374 -26.86 25.30 -23.58
C GLN A 374 -27.01 25.95 -22.20
N PHE A 375 -26.02 25.79 -21.32
CA PHE A 375 -26.08 26.27 -19.93
C PHE A 375 -25.55 27.70 -19.72
N LYS A 376 -25.08 28.40 -20.76
CA LYS A 376 -24.44 29.72 -20.63
C LYS A 376 -25.29 30.79 -19.94
N ASN A 377 -26.61 30.66 -20.05
CA ASN A 377 -27.59 31.57 -19.45
C ASN A 377 -28.33 30.92 -18.26
N SER A 378 -27.92 29.73 -17.82
CA SER A 378 -28.52 29.06 -16.65
C SER A 378 -28.16 29.80 -15.37
N LYS A 379 -29.09 29.81 -14.41
CA LYS A 379 -28.86 30.43 -13.09
C LYS A 379 -27.76 29.73 -12.30
N ALA A 380 -27.65 28.42 -12.47
CA ALA A 380 -26.64 27.56 -11.86
C ALA A 380 -26.41 26.32 -12.72
N ILE A 381 -25.30 25.62 -12.49
CA ILE A 381 -25.00 24.31 -13.08
C ILE A 381 -24.66 23.35 -11.94
N ILE A 382 -25.28 22.17 -11.93
CA ILE A 382 -24.99 21.06 -11.03
C ILE A 382 -24.13 20.05 -11.79
N PHE A 383 -22.90 19.84 -11.34
CA PHE A 383 -22.03 18.75 -11.83
C PHE A 383 -22.14 17.56 -10.85
N ASP A 384 -22.79 16.47 -11.27
CA ASP A 384 -22.99 15.30 -10.42
C ASP A 384 -21.79 14.35 -10.43
N ILE A 385 -20.91 14.50 -9.44
CA ILE A 385 -19.70 13.69 -9.23
C ILE A 385 -19.91 12.51 -8.26
N ARG A 386 -21.16 12.10 -8.00
CA ARG A 386 -21.42 10.86 -7.23
C ARG A 386 -20.94 9.61 -7.97
N ASN A 387 -20.67 9.75 -9.28
CA ASN A 387 -20.06 8.75 -10.15
C ASN A 387 -18.68 9.20 -10.60
N TYR A 388 -17.87 8.26 -11.12
CA TYR A 388 -16.55 8.57 -11.66
C TYR A 388 -16.66 9.31 -13.00
N PRO A 389 -16.02 10.48 -13.17
CA PRO A 389 -16.14 11.28 -14.39
C PRO A 389 -15.36 10.71 -15.58
N GLN A 390 -15.85 10.90 -16.81
CA GLN A 390 -15.19 10.48 -18.06
C GLN A 390 -14.09 11.45 -18.53
N GLY A 391 -13.24 11.95 -17.62
CA GLY A 391 -12.12 12.84 -17.97
C GLY A 391 -12.50 14.26 -18.42
N THR A 392 -13.69 14.73 -18.06
CA THR A 392 -14.21 16.06 -18.47
C THR A 392 -13.64 17.23 -17.68
N ASN A 393 -12.82 16.98 -16.66
CA ASN A 393 -12.32 17.99 -15.72
C ASN A 393 -11.59 19.14 -16.42
N PHE A 394 -10.73 18.86 -17.41
CA PHE A 394 -9.98 19.90 -18.12
C PHE A 394 -10.88 20.71 -19.05
N ALA A 395 -11.69 20.03 -19.86
CA ALA A 395 -12.62 20.68 -20.79
C ALA A 395 -13.59 21.62 -20.05
N ILE A 396 -14.13 21.20 -18.90
CA ILE A 396 -15.00 22.05 -18.07
C ILE A 396 -14.21 23.20 -17.44
N ALA A 397 -12.99 22.94 -16.97
CA ALA A 397 -12.16 23.97 -16.32
C ALA A 397 -11.84 25.16 -17.25
N GLU A 398 -11.76 24.95 -18.56
CA GLU A 398 -11.56 26.03 -19.55
C GLU A 398 -12.72 27.03 -19.59
N TYR A 399 -13.95 26.60 -19.29
CA TYR A 399 -15.11 27.48 -19.20
C TYR A 399 -15.27 28.14 -17.82
N LEU A 400 -14.86 27.43 -16.76
CA LEU A 400 -15.05 27.92 -15.39
C LEU A 400 -13.94 28.87 -14.92
N ASN A 401 -12.75 28.81 -15.53
CA ASN A 401 -11.62 29.63 -15.13
C ASN A 401 -11.33 30.72 -16.16
N PRO A 402 -11.47 32.01 -15.83
CA PRO A 402 -11.22 33.11 -16.77
C PRO A 402 -9.73 33.28 -17.12
N GLN A 403 -8.83 32.65 -16.36
CA GLN A 403 -7.38 32.67 -16.54
C GLN A 403 -6.81 31.33 -16.04
N PRO A 404 -5.61 30.91 -16.49
CA PRO A 404 -4.96 29.68 -16.01
C PRO A 404 -4.86 29.62 -14.49
N LYS A 405 -5.19 28.46 -13.90
CA LYS A 405 -5.10 28.19 -12.45
C LYS A 405 -4.20 27.00 -12.20
N ASP A 406 -3.34 27.12 -11.17
CA ASP A 406 -2.63 25.96 -10.63
C ASP A 406 -3.67 25.03 -9.96
N PHE A 407 -3.72 23.76 -10.36
CA PHE A 407 -4.71 22.80 -9.85
C PHE A 407 -4.10 21.63 -9.07
N VAL A 408 -2.79 21.41 -9.16
CA VAL A 408 -2.08 20.36 -8.43
C VAL A 408 -0.65 20.77 -8.11
N LYS A 409 -0.13 20.29 -6.97
CA LYS A 409 1.29 20.24 -6.65
C LYS A 409 1.67 18.79 -6.42
N SER A 410 2.73 18.33 -7.06
CA SER A 410 3.28 16.98 -6.93
C SER A 410 4.50 16.99 -6.01
N ILE A 411 4.70 15.86 -5.34
CA ILE A 411 5.98 15.48 -4.75
C ILE A 411 6.50 14.27 -5.51
N ASP A 412 7.81 14.20 -5.70
CA ASP A 412 8.46 13.07 -6.37
C ASP A 412 9.61 12.53 -5.51
N ALA A 413 9.84 11.23 -5.61
CA ALA A 413 10.95 10.56 -4.92
C ALA A 413 12.30 11.02 -5.50
N ASP A 414 13.24 11.36 -4.62
CA ASP A 414 14.62 11.62 -5.03
C ASP A 414 15.39 10.30 -5.11
N LEU A 415 15.62 9.82 -6.33
CA LEU A 415 16.33 8.56 -6.55
C LEU A 415 17.82 8.64 -6.16
N ASN A 416 18.41 9.84 -6.07
CA ASN A 416 19.76 10.02 -5.55
C ASN A 416 19.78 10.07 -4.01
N SER A 417 18.63 10.20 -3.36
CA SER A 417 18.47 10.19 -1.91
C SER A 417 17.24 9.37 -1.50
N PRO A 418 17.25 8.04 -1.70
CA PRO A 418 16.07 7.20 -1.51
C PRO A 418 15.41 7.38 -0.14
N GLY A 419 14.09 7.52 -0.09
CA GLY A 419 13.35 7.85 1.14
C GLY A 419 13.11 9.33 1.36
N THR A 420 13.73 10.22 0.59
CA THR A 420 13.35 11.64 0.53
C THR A 420 12.47 11.92 -0.69
N VAL A 421 11.60 12.91 -0.56
CA VAL A 421 10.76 13.41 -1.65
C VAL A 421 10.92 14.92 -1.75
N TYR A 422 10.78 15.48 -2.94
CA TYR A 422 10.88 16.92 -3.17
C TYR A 422 9.62 17.45 -3.85
N LEU A 423 9.28 18.71 -3.59
CA LEU A 423 8.20 19.40 -4.27
C LEU A 423 8.63 19.74 -5.70
N GLU A 424 7.93 19.20 -6.69
CA GLU A 424 8.16 19.60 -8.07
C GLU A 424 7.74 21.07 -8.26
N LYS A 425 8.64 21.88 -8.83
CA LYS A 425 8.29 23.25 -9.26
C LYS A 425 7.33 23.16 -10.45
N LYS A 426 6.03 23.32 -10.16
CA LYS A 426 4.90 23.58 -11.08
C LYS A 426 5.03 22.92 -12.47
N ARG A 427 4.37 21.77 -12.67
CA ARG A 427 4.02 21.30 -14.02
C ARG A 427 3.00 22.25 -14.66
N ARG A 428 3.47 23.21 -15.47
CA ARG A 428 2.58 23.96 -16.39
C ARG A 428 2.17 22.99 -17.51
N ASN A 429 0.90 22.58 -17.53
CA ASN A 429 0.20 21.93 -18.64
C ASN A 429 1.01 20.88 -19.42
N LEU A 430 1.13 19.66 -18.87
CA LEU A 430 1.71 18.50 -19.59
C LEU A 430 0.71 17.69 -20.43
N TRP A 431 -0.53 18.16 -20.59
CA TRP A 431 -1.55 17.43 -21.35
C TRP A 431 -2.25 18.31 -22.39
N LYS A 432 -1.47 19.14 -23.10
CA LYS A 432 -1.85 19.52 -24.46
C LYS A 432 -1.24 18.49 -25.39
N ASN A 433 -1.97 17.38 -25.60
CA ASN A 433 -1.82 16.58 -26.81
C ASN A 433 -2.73 17.18 -27.88
#